data_AF-A0A1S2H8E0-F1
#
_entry.id   AF-A0A1S2H8E0-F1
#
_cell.length_a   1.000
_cell.length_b   1.000
_cell.length_c   1.000
_cell.angle_alpha   90.00
_cell.angle_beta   90.00
_cell.angle_gamma   90.00
#
_symmetry.space_group_name_H-M   'P 1'
#
loop_
_entity.id
_entity.type
_entity.pdbx_description
1 polymer ?
#
loop_
_entity_poly.entity_id
_entity_poly.type
_entity_poly.pdbx_seq_one_letter_code
_entity_poly.pdbx_strand_id
1 'polypeptide(L)'
;MSALDRLLVDAAVAVSPAAHRTARREQWAADVRDAHELDLSPTALAFGALTTALFHRRAGHRSTWGESMTAPPLDVRPAPHTIRTVPVLVVVALLSLVAAGAWLILQPNYGYESDADRVVGTAGLWTLVFIVPGAATTLAALALRTPIGRRRVGASMIAAATVTGVLAPLTTVTAAFPLPTIPLFLALAGWLVAVRARGWTWSLALVPVLALALDWSGTMYQLLPVRWSPFIVGMPAMSVIVAGVIASRFSTDAPARVEQHPEALVDKSA
;
A
#
# COMPACT_ATOMS: atom_id res chain seq x y z
N MET A 1 24.08 -4.24 19.01
CA MET A 1 22.84 -4.53 18.25
C MET A 1 21.68 -4.79 19.22
N SER A 2 20.57 -4.06 19.11
CA SER A 2 19.42 -4.19 19.99
C SER A 2 18.50 -5.37 19.61
N ALA A 3 17.49 -5.67 20.44
CA ALA A 3 16.45 -6.65 20.09
C ALA A 3 15.56 -6.16 18.93
N LEU A 4 15.29 -4.84 18.87
CA LEU A 4 14.52 -4.20 17.80
C LEU A 4 15.23 -4.36 16.44
N ASP A 5 16.53 -4.07 16.39
CA ASP A 5 17.29 -4.12 15.13
C ASP A 5 17.29 -5.54 14.55
N ARG A 6 17.47 -6.56 15.40
CA ARG A 6 17.38 -7.97 15.01
C ARG A 6 16.01 -8.32 14.43
N LEU A 7 14.94 -7.92 15.11
CA LEU A 7 13.57 -8.18 14.68
C LEU A 7 13.27 -7.51 13.33
N LEU A 8 13.76 -6.29 13.12
CA LEU A 8 13.62 -5.56 11.86
C LEU A 8 14.39 -6.25 10.71
N VAL A 9 15.63 -6.69 10.94
CA VAL A 9 16.42 -7.43 9.95
C VAL A 9 15.78 -8.79 9.62
N ASP A 10 15.32 -9.53 10.63
CA ASP A 10 14.66 -10.83 10.42
C ASP A 10 13.35 -10.68 9.63
N ALA A 11 12.56 -9.64 9.95
CA ALA A 11 11.36 -9.30 9.17
C ALA A 11 11.73 -8.94 7.72
N ALA A 12 12.78 -8.14 7.51
CA ALA A 12 13.28 -7.80 6.18
C ALA A 12 13.69 -9.04 5.37
N VAL A 13 14.38 -9.98 6.00
CA VAL A 13 14.80 -11.25 5.38
C VAL A 13 13.58 -12.13 5.06
N ALA A 14 12.61 -12.24 5.96
CA ALA A 14 11.40 -13.04 5.75
C ALA A 14 10.62 -12.58 4.50
N VAL A 15 10.50 -11.26 4.32
CA VAL A 15 9.76 -10.66 3.20
C VAL A 15 10.60 -10.61 1.90
N SER A 16 11.91 -10.85 1.98
CA SER A 16 12.82 -10.93 0.83
C SER A 16 12.61 -12.20 -0.02
N PRO A 17 12.98 -12.19 -1.32
CA PRO A 17 12.89 -13.37 -2.19
C PRO A 17 13.74 -14.53 -1.68
N ALA A 18 13.22 -15.76 -1.74
CA ALA A 18 13.86 -16.95 -1.16
C ALA A 18 15.33 -17.11 -1.59
N ALA A 19 15.63 -16.90 -2.88
CA ALA A 19 16.98 -17.02 -3.44
C ALA A 19 18.03 -16.06 -2.82
N HIS A 20 17.62 -14.99 -2.14
CA HIS A 20 18.53 -13.97 -1.61
C HIS A 20 18.52 -13.91 -0.07
N ARG A 21 17.75 -14.76 0.61
CA ARG A 21 17.53 -14.64 2.07
C ARG A 21 18.79 -14.86 2.88
N THR A 22 19.59 -15.87 2.51
CA THR A 22 20.86 -16.17 3.17
C THR A 22 21.85 -15.02 3.02
N ALA A 23 22.12 -14.59 1.78
CA ALA A 23 23.01 -13.47 1.50
C ALA A 23 22.57 -12.16 2.19
N ARG A 24 21.28 -11.80 2.10
CA ARG A 24 20.76 -10.58 2.75
C ARG A 24 20.77 -10.65 4.26
N ARG A 25 20.56 -11.84 4.85
CA ARG A 25 20.65 -12.01 6.31
C ARG A 25 22.06 -11.72 6.78
N GLU A 26 23.05 -12.30 6.12
CA GLU A 26 24.46 -12.08 6.45
C GLU A 26 24.87 -10.62 6.24
N GLN A 27 24.55 -10.06 5.07
CA GLN A 27 24.90 -8.69 4.73
C GLN A 27 24.25 -7.68 5.69
N TRP A 28 22.93 -7.74 5.89
CA TRP A 28 22.26 -6.76 6.74
C TRP A 28 22.57 -6.94 8.22
N ALA A 29 22.86 -8.16 8.68
CA ALA A 29 23.35 -8.38 10.04
C ALA A 29 24.76 -7.80 10.23
N ALA A 30 25.64 -7.93 9.24
CA ALA A 30 26.96 -7.31 9.25
C ALA A 30 26.85 -5.78 9.22
N ASP A 31 26.07 -5.21 8.30
CA ASP A 31 25.86 -3.76 8.18
C ASP A 31 25.35 -3.14 9.50
N VAL A 32 24.41 -3.80 10.19
CA VAL A 32 23.88 -3.33 11.48
C VAL A 32 24.87 -3.52 12.63
N ARG A 33 25.69 -4.59 12.60
CA ARG A 33 26.73 -4.84 13.60
C ARG A 33 27.84 -3.79 13.52
N ASP A 34 28.27 -3.48 12.30
CA ASP A 34 29.44 -2.64 12.01
C ASP A 34 29.04 -1.16 11.87
N ALA A 35 27.74 -0.83 12.01
CA ALA A 35 27.18 0.51 11.93
C ALA A 35 27.89 1.55 12.81
N HIS A 36 28.29 1.15 14.02
CA HIS A 36 28.96 2.02 14.98
C HIS A 36 30.38 2.40 14.56
N GLU A 37 31.05 1.58 13.75
CA GLU A 37 32.39 1.88 13.22
C GLU A 37 32.34 2.99 12.16
N LEU A 38 31.14 3.26 11.61
CA LEU A 38 30.89 4.25 10.56
C LEU A 38 30.07 5.46 11.06
N ASP A 39 29.92 5.62 12.38
CA ASP A 39 29.05 6.65 13.00
C ASP A 39 27.59 6.63 12.49
N LEU A 40 27.08 5.46 12.10
CA LEU A 40 25.71 5.27 11.62
C LEU A 40 24.81 4.70 12.72
N SER A 41 23.52 5.04 12.64
CA SER A 41 22.50 4.46 13.52
C SER A 41 22.19 3.01 13.10
N PRO A 42 22.43 2.00 13.95
CA PRO A 42 22.10 0.59 13.65
C PRO A 42 20.61 0.41 13.35
N THR A 43 19.76 1.13 14.08
CA THR A 43 18.30 1.08 13.91
C THR A 43 17.87 1.70 12.58
N ALA A 44 18.52 2.78 12.14
CA ALA A 44 18.25 3.37 10.82
C ALA A 44 18.63 2.39 9.70
N LEU A 45 19.75 1.66 9.82
CA LEU A 45 20.15 0.64 8.86
C LEU A 45 19.21 -0.57 8.86
N ALA A 46 18.77 -1.04 10.04
CA ALA A 46 17.79 -2.12 10.14
C ALA A 46 16.43 -1.73 9.51
N PHE A 47 16.01 -0.48 9.68
CA PHE A 47 14.82 0.07 9.03
C PHE A 47 15.04 0.24 7.51
N GLY A 48 16.23 0.65 7.10
CA GLY A 48 16.67 0.69 5.71
C GLY A 48 16.60 -0.69 5.04
N ALA A 49 17.04 -1.75 5.72
CA ALA A 49 16.94 -3.12 5.26
C ALA A 49 15.48 -3.55 5.06
N LEU A 50 14.61 -3.27 6.04
CA LEU A 50 13.17 -3.58 5.97
C LEU A 50 12.47 -2.86 4.82
N THR A 51 12.68 -1.55 4.70
CA THR A 51 12.10 -0.75 3.60
C THR A 51 12.65 -1.20 2.25
N THR A 52 13.94 -1.54 2.16
CA THR A 52 14.54 -2.13 0.96
C THR A 52 13.87 -3.46 0.60
N ALA A 53 13.66 -4.35 1.57
CA ALA A 53 12.97 -5.62 1.33
C ALA A 53 11.53 -5.43 0.82
N LEU A 54 10.80 -4.47 1.40
CA LEU A 54 9.41 -4.18 1.07
C LEU A 54 9.26 -3.53 -0.31
N PHE A 55 10.10 -2.53 -0.61
CA PHE A 55 9.93 -1.69 -1.79
C PHE A 55 10.80 -2.13 -2.99
N HIS A 56 11.92 -2.83 -2.76
CA HIS A 56 12.91 -3.19 -3.78
C HIS A 56 13.04 -4.72 -4.00
N ARG A 57 11.97 -5.48 -3.72
CA ARG A 57 11.90 -6.96 -3.83
C ARG A 57 12.34 -7.58 -5.18
N ARG A 58 12.46 -6.80 -6.27
CA ARG A 58 12.91 -7.28 -7.61
C ARG A 58 14.22 -6.67 -8.11
N ALA A 59 14.95 -5.89 -7.31
CA ALA A 59 16.23 -5.31 -7.72
C ALA A 59 17.39 -6.35 -7.73
N GLY A 60 17.10 -7.62 -8.03
CA GLY A 60 18.11 -8.68 -8.11
C GLY A 60 18.88 -8.69 -9.43
N HIS A 61 18.95 -7.57 -10.15
CA HIS A 61 19.49 -7.57 -11.51
C HIS A 61 20.92 -7.10 -11.68
N ARG A 62 21.58 -6.50 -10.68
CA ARG A 62 23.02 -6.20 -10.75
C ARG A 62 23.62 -6.09 -9.36
N SER A 63 23.96 -7.22 -8.74
CA SER A 63 25.15 -7.23 -7.89
C SER A 63 26.34 -7.32 -8.83
N THR A 64 26.85 -6.16 -9.27
CA THR A 64 28.01 -6.03 -10.17
C THR A 64 29.34 -6.47 -9.53
N TRP A 65 29.31 -7.15 -8.39
CA TRP A 65 30.51 -7.52 -7.63
C TRP A 65 31.01 -8.92 -7.99
N GLY A 66 31.13 -9.19 -9.29
CA GLY A 66 31.64 -10.46 -9.82
C GLY A 66 31.92 -10.45 -11.33
N GLU A 67 31.36 -9.50 -12.07
CA GLU A 67 31.73 -9.29 -13.49
C GLU A 67 32.81 -8.21 -13.56
N SER A 68 34.04 -8.67 -13.75
CA SER A 68 35.23 -7.87 -14.05
C SER A 68 34.99 -6.89 -15.20
N MET A 69 35.60 -5.71 -15.05
CA MET A 69 35.67 -4.58 -15.98
C MET A 69 35.76 -4.93 -17.48
N THR A 70 34.64 -5.15 -18.15
CA THR A 70 34.53 -4.96 -19.60
C THR A 70 33.08 -4.58 -19.96
N ALA A 71 32.73 -3.30 -19.80
CA ALA A 71 31.48 -2.78 -20.32
C ALA A 71 31.79 -1.72 -21.40
N PRO A 72 31.44 -1.96 -22.68
CA PRO A 72 31.44 -0.91 -23.71
C PRO A 72 30.38 0.17 -23.36
N PRO A 73 30.50 1.40 -23.90
CA PRO A 73 29.64 2.51 -23.52
C PRO A 73 28.23 2.26 -24.04
N LEU A 74 27.32 1.87 -23.15
CA LEU A 74 25.90 1.75 -23.45
C LEU A 74 25.15 2.98 -22.94
N ASP A 75 24.25 3.44 -23.81
CA ASP A 75 23.45 4.65 -23.71
C ASP A 75 22.84 4.94 -22.32
N VAL A 76 22.88 6.23 -22.02
CA VAL A 76 22.39 6.88 -20.81
C VAL A 76 20.87 6.76 -20.68
N ARG A 77 20.42 5.82 -19.82
CA ARG A 77 19.39 5.94 -18.75
C ARG A 77 18.50 4.69 -18.65
N PRO A 78 18.45 4.13 -17.45
CA PRO A 78 17.20 4.10 -16.70
C PRO A 78 17.34 4.95 -15.45
N ALA A 79 16.30 5.73 -15.16
CA ALA A 79 16.22 6.67 -14.05
C ALA A 79 16.74 6.10 -12.71
N PRO A 80 17.35 6.95 -11.84
CA PRO A 80 17.79 6.54 -10.51
C PRO A 80 16.64 5.89 -9.76
N HIS A 81 16.98 4.91 -8.94
CA HIS A 81 16.08 4.01 -8.20
C HIS A 81 14.85 4.74 -7.62
N THR A 82 13.79 4.81 -8.43
CA THR A 82 12.54 5.43 -8.01
C THR A 82 11.85 4.42 -7.13
N ILE A 83 11.81 4.72 -5.83
CA ILE A 83 10.98 4.04 -4.85
C ILE A 83 9.65 3.74 -5.52
N ARG A 84 9.21 2.48 -5.47
CA ARG A 84 7.92 2.09 -6.09
C ARG A 84 6.82 2.92 -5.44
N THR A 85 6.34 3.93 -6.16
CA THR A 85 5.41 4.95 -5.65
C THR A 85 4.08 4.32 -5.22
N VAL A 86 3.63 3.30 -5.96
CA VAL A 86 2.35 2.62 -5.71
C VAL A 86 2.27 1.96 -4.32
N PRO A 87 3.20 1.06 -3.92
CA PRO A 87 3.23 0.53 -2.55
C PRO A 87 3.29 1.60 -1.45
N VAL A 88 4.08 2.65 -1.65
CA VAL A 88 4.19 3.74 -0.66
C VAL A 88 2.85 4.45 -0.49
N LEU A 89 2.20 4.81 -1.59
CA LEU A 89 0.88 5.45 -1.57
C LEU A 89 -0.19 4.56 -0.94
N VAL A 90 -0.14 3.24 -1.17
CA VAL A 90 -1.05 2.28 -0.50
C VAL A 90 -0.79 2.23 1.00
N VAL A 91 0.47 2.24 1.43
CA VAL A 91 0.83 2.28 2.86
C VAL A 91 0.36 3.58 3.49
N VAL A 92 0.52 4.72 2.81
CA VAL A 92 0.02 6.03 3.28
C VAL A 92 -1.50 5.99 3.46
N ALA A 93 -2.24 5.40 2.51
CA ALA A 93 -3.70 5.24 2.63
C ALA A 93 -4.09 4.39 3.85
N LEU A 94 -3.38 3.28 4.11
CA LEU A 94 -3.63 2.43 5.28
C LEU A 94 -3.31 3.14 6.60
N LEU A 95 -2.16 3.81 6.68
CA LEU A 95 -1.75 4.55 7.87
C LEU A 95 -2.74 5.68 8.18
N SER A 96 -3.29 6.34 7.16
CA SER A 96 -4.33 7.35 7.32
C SER A 96 -5.61 6.78 7.94
N LEU A 97 -6.05 5.59 7.53
CA LEU A 97 -7.22 4.92 8.12
C LEU A 97 -6.97 4.50 9.57
N VAL A 98 -5.76 4.02 9.89
CA VAL A 98 -5.38 3.70 11.28
C VAL A 98 -5.35 4.97 12.13
N ALA A 99 -4.80 6.06 11.60
CA ALA A 99 -4.79 7.35 12.26
C ALA A 99 -6.21 7.89 12.49
N ALA A 100 -7.15 7.65 11.57
CA ALA A 100 -8.56 7.99 11.77
C ALA A 100 -9.18 7.25 12.97
N GLY A 101 -8.88 5.96 13.13
CA GLY A 101 -9.33 5.18 14.29
C GLY A 101 -8.77 5.75 15.61
N ALA A 102 -7.48 6.08 15.64
CA ALA A 102 -6.86 6.73 16.80
C ALA A 102 -7.47 8.11 17.09
N TRP A 103 -7.70 8.91 16.05
CA TRP A 103 -8.35 10.22 16.14
C TRP A 103 -9.75 10.13 16.77
N LEU A 104 -10.55 9.17 16.32
CA LEU A 104 -11.89 8.89 16.88
C LEU A 104 -11.86 8.40 18.33
N ILE A 105 -10.81 7.70 18.77
CA ILE A 105 -10.66 7.30 20.19
C ILE A 105 -10.32 8.50 21.06
N LEU A 106 -9.54 9.44 20.53
CA LEU A 106 -9.13 10.63 21.26
C LEU A 106 -10.29 11.64 21.40
N GLN A 107 -11.16 11.76 20.40
CA GLN A 107 -12.25 12.75 20.40
C GLN A 107 -13.22 12.71 21.60
N PRO A 108 -13.78 11.55 22.01
CA PRO A 108 -14.67 11.48 23.17
C PRO A 108 -14.00 11.94 24.47
N ASN A 109 -12.68 11.78 24.58
CA ASN A 109 -11.91 12.16 25.76
C ASN A 109 -11.56 13.65 25.79
N TYR A 110 -11.65 14.36 24.66
CA TYR A 110 -11.34 15.79 24.58
C TYR A 110 -12.56 16.70 24.66
N GLY A 111 -13.78 16.15 24.68
CA GLY A 111 -15.01 16.93 24.83
C GLY A 111 -15.23 17.90 23.66
N TYR A 112 -16.31 17.73 22.90
CA TYR A 112 -16.71 18.78 21.97
C TYR A 112 -17.37 19.93 22.74
N GLU A 113 -16.55 20.69 23.47
CA GLU A 113 -17.01 21.79 24.31
C GLU A 113 -17.39 23.01 23.46
N SER A 114 -16.79 23.16 22.27
CA SER A 114 -17.11 24.23 21.32
C SER A 114 -17.52 23.70 19.93
N ASP A 115 -18.23 24.54 19.17
CA ASP A 115 -18.51 24.26 17.75
C ASP A 115 -17.23 24.20 16.91
N ALA A 116 -16.17 24.92 17.32
CA ALA A 116 -14.86 24.82 16.67
C ALA A 116 -14.25 23.42 16.81
N ASP A 117 -14.37 22.79 17.99
CA ASP A 117 -13.87 21.42 18.22
C ASP A 117 -14.65 20.40 17.38
N ARG A 118 -15.96 20.60 17.21
CA ARG A 118 -16.79 19.77 16.32
C ARG A 118 -16.35 19.89 14.88
N VAL A 119 -16.10 21.11 14.40
CA VAL A 119 -15.64 21.37 13.04
C VAL A 119 -14.27 20.77 12.80
N VAL A 120 -13.30 21.02 13.68
CA VAL A 120 -11.94 20.45 13.60
C VAL A 120 -12.01 18.93 13.64
N GLY A 121 -12.82 18.40 14.54
CA GLY A 121 -13.00 16.99 14.71
C GLY A 121 -13.58 16.28 13.48
N THR A 122 -14.61 16.89 12.89
CA THR A 122 -15.24 16.44 11.65
C THR A 122 -14.24 16.57 10.50
N ALA A 123 -13.63 17.74 10.28
CA ALA A 123 -12.65 17.94 9.21
C ALA A 123 -11.48 16.95 9.28
N GLY A 124 -10.95 16.68 10.48
CA GLY A 124 -9.89 15.70 10.71
C GLY A 124 -10.31 14.28 10.30
N LEU A 125 -11.49 13.84 10.73
CA LEU A 125 -12.03 12.53 10.37
C LEU A 125 -12.16 12.37 8.85
N TRP A 126 -12.74 13.36 8.18
CA TRP A 126 -12.99 13.28 6.74
C TRP A 126 -11.70 13.32 5.93
N THR A 127 -10.73 14.10 6.39
CA THR A 127 -9.39 14.15 5.79
C THR A 127 -8.71 12.78 5.86
N LEU A 128 -8.74 12.14 7.03
CA LEU A 128 -8.05 10.87 7.27
C LEU A 128 -8.76 9.67 6.65
N VAL A 129 -10.09 9.70 6.51
CA VAL A 129 -10.88 8.59 5.97
C VAL A 129 -11.06 8.66 4.45
N PHE A 130 -11.28 9.86 3.90
CA PHE A 130 -11.62 10.01 2.48
C PHE A 130 -10.52 10.70 1.69
N ILE A 131 -10.09 11.90 2.10
CA ILE A 131 -9.22 12.74 1.27
C ILE A 131 -7.84 12.10 1.09
N VAL A 132 -7.16 11.75 2.18
CA VAL A 132 -5.80 11.20 2.13
C VAL A 132 -5.78 9.83 1.44
N PRO A 133 -6.64 8.84 1.81
CA PRO A 133 -6.69 7.56 1.11
C PRO A 133 -7.10 7.71 -0.36
N GLY A 134 -8.08 8.56 -0.65
CA GLY A 134 -8.57 8.82 -2.00
C GLY A 134 -7.52 9.44 -2.91
N ALA A 135 -6.81 10.47 -2.44
CA ALA A 135 -5.71 11.08 -3.17
C ALA A 135 -4.56 10.10 -3.41
N ALA A 136 -4.15 9.36 -2.36
CA ALA A 136 -3.07 8.40 -2.46
C ALA A 136 -3.38 7.27 -3.45
N THR A 137 -4.60 6.70 -3.39
CA THR A 137 -5.03 5.63 -4.30
C THR A 137 -5.26 6.13 -5.72
N THR A 138 -5.74 7.36 -5.91
CA THR A 138 -5.86 8.00 -7.23
C THR A 138 -4.48 8.19 -7.87
N LEU A 139 -3.51 8.75 -7.13
CA LEU A 139 -2.14 8.90 -7.59
C LEU A 139 -1.48 7.54 -7.87
N ALA A 140 -1.76 6.54 -7.03
CA ALA A 140 -1.26 5.19 -7.24
C ALA A 140 -1.83 4.58 -8.53
N ALA A 141 -3.12 4.76 -8.81
CA ALA A 141 -3.75 4.30 -10.05
C ALA A 141 -3.15 4.98 -11.29
N LEU A 142 -2.87 6.29 -11.21
CA LEU A 142 -2.20 7.04 -12.29
C LEU A 142 -0.75 6.59 -12.52
N ALA A 143 -0.07 6.17 -11.46
CA ALA A 143 1.31 5.67 -11.51
C ALA A 143 1.43 4.21 -12.02
N LEU A 144 0.31 3.52 -12.26
CA LEU A 144 0.32 2.17 -12.83
C LEU A 144 0.83 2.16 -14.28
N ARG A 145 1.53 1.07 -14.64
CA ARG A 145 2.04 0.81 -15.99
C ARG A 145 0.98 0.15 -16.90
N THR A 146 -0.27 0.56 -16.79
CA THR A 146 -1.39 0.09 -17.61
C THR A 146 -1.74 1.11 -18.70
N PRO A 147 -2.51 0.74 -19.74
CA PRO A 147 -2.85 1.64 -20.84
C PRO A 147 -3.46 2.97 -20.35
N ILE A 148 -3.09 4.09 -21.00
CA ILE A 148 -3.43 5.46 -20.57
C ILE A 148 -4.93 5.67 -20.35
N GLY A 149 -5.79 5.05 -21.16
CA GLY A 149 -7.24 5.13 -21.01
C GLY A 149 -7.71 4.49 -19.70
N ARG A 150 -7.18 3.32 -19.34
CA ARG A 150 -7.60 2.58 -18.15
C ARG A 150 -7.14 3.22 -16.86
N ARG A 151 -5.89 3.69 -16.80
CA ARG A 151 -5.41 4.43 -15.62
C ARG A 151 -6.22 5.70 -15.38
N ARG A 152 -6.63 6.41 -16.45
CA ARG A 152 -7.46 7.63 -16.34
C ARG A 152 -8.87 7.32 -15.87
N VAL A 153 -9.52 6.31 -16.46
CA VAL A 153 -10.87 5.88 -16.04
C VAL A 153 -10.88 5.39 -14.59
N GLY A 154 -9.91 4.54 -14.23
CA GLY A 154 -9.81 4.05 -12.86
C GLY A 154 -9.54 5.17 -11.85
N ALA A 155 -8.61 6.08 -12.16
CA ALA A 155 -8.34 7.25 -11.34
C ALA A 155 -9.54 8.19 -11.22
N SER A 156 -10.30 8.42 -12.30
CA SER A 156 -11.50 9.26 -12.25
C SER A 156 -12.60 8.65 -11.40
N MET A 157 -12.76 7.32 -11.43
CA MET A 157 -13.72 6.62 -10.56
C MET A 157 -13.34 6.72 -9.08
N ILE A 158 -12.06 6.58 -8.75
CA ILE A 158 -11.57 6.74 -7.37
C ILE A 158 -11.72 8.20 -6.90
N ALA A 159 -11.39 9.16 -7.76
CA ALA A 159 -11.56 10.58 -7.46
C ALA A 159 -13.05 10.92 -7.24
N ALA A 160 -13.93 10.44 -8.11
CA ALA A 160 -15.38 10.60 -7.97
C ALA A 160 -15.88 9.98 -6.66
N ALA A 161 -15.46 8.75 -6.34
CA ALA A 161 -15.77 8.10 -5.07
C ALA A 161 -15.32 8.93 -3.87
N THR A 162 -14.13 9.51 -3.94
CA THR A 162 -13.59 10.37 -2.87
C THR A 162 -14.46 11.61 -2.67
N VAL A 163 -14.79 12.30 -3.77
CA VAL A 163 -15.68 13.49 -3.72
C VAL A 163 -17.07 13.12 -3.20
N THR A 164 -17.65 12.02 -3.69
CA THR A 164 -18.97 11.56 -3.21
C THR A 164 -18.92 11.17 -1.73
N GLY A 165 -17.86 10.51 -1.25
CA GLY A 165 -17.66 10.22 0.16
C GLY A 165 -17.58 11.49 1.01
N VAL A 166 -16.91 12.53 0.50
CA VAL A 166 -16.78 13.85 1.14
C VAL A 166 -18.06 14.70 1.08
N LEU A 167 -18.98 14.41 0.17
CA LEU A 167 -20.26 15.12 0.08
C LEU A 167 -21.43 14.35 0.69
N ALA A 168 -21.29 13.04 0.92
CA ALA A 168 -22.40 12.18 1.34
C ALA A 168 -23.06 12.66 2.63
N PRO A 169 -22.37 12.85 3.77
CA PRO A 169 -23.01 13.36 5.00
C PRO A 169 -23.63 14.76 4.89
N LEU A 170 -23.21 15.58 3.90
CA LEU A 170 -23.81 16.90 3.65
C LEU A 170 -25.13 16.82 2.86
N THR A 171 -25.37 15.68 2.21
CA THR A 171 -26.46 15.51 1.23
C THR A 171 -27.44 14.40 1.61
N THR A 172 -27.02 13.45 2.45
CA THR A 172 -27.88 12.35 2.90
C THR A 172 -28.77 12.80 4.05
N VAL A 173 -29.99 13.21 3.71
CA VAL A 173 -31.14 13.20 4.63
C VAL A 173 -31.41 11.74 4.98
N THR A 174 -31.07 11.32 6.20
CA THR A 174 -31.48 10.06 6.88
C THR A 174 -32.08 8.98 5.96
N ALA A 175 -31.29 8.50 5.00
CA ALA A 175 -31.79 7.53 4.05
C ALA A 175 -31.73 6.15 4.70
N ALA A 176 -32.83 5.40 4.65
CA ALA A 176 -32.90 4.00 5.09
C ALA A 176 -31.99 3.06 4.27
N PHE A 177 -31.41 3.56 3.18
CA PHE A 177 -30.53 2.82 2.28
C PHE A 177 -29.07 3.16 2.56
N PRO A 178 -28.14 2.17 2.53
CA PRO A 178 -26.72 2.41 2.76
C PRO A 178 -26.04 3.06 1.53
N LEU A 179 -26.48 4.27 1.19
CA LEU A 179 -25.83 5.16 0.21
C LEU A 179 -24.31 5.33 0.41
N PRO A 180 -23.73 5.23 1.63
CA PRO A 180 -22.27 5.27 1.83
C PRO A 180 -21.49 4.13 1.15
N THR A 181 -22.15 3.07 0.68
CA THR A 181 -21.48 1.95 -0.03
C THR A 181 -21.05 2.28 -1.45
N ILE A 182 -21.77 3.20 -2.11
CA ILE A 182 -21.53 3.54 -3.52
C ILE A 182 -20.11 4.09 -3.72
N PRO A 183 -19.61 5.05 -2.91
CA PRO A 183 -18.21 5.47 -2.96
C PRO A 183 -17.20 4.32 -2.87
N LEU A 184 -17.38 3.41 -1.91
CA LEU A 184 -16.44 2.31 -1.68
C LEU A 184 -16.40 1.34 -2.86
N PHE A 185 -17.57 1.01 -3.40
CA PHE A 185 -17.68 0.17 -4.60
C PHE A 185 -17.04 0.85 -5.82
N LEU A 186 -17.31 2.14 -6.03
CA LEU A 186 -16.71 2.90 -7.13
C LEU A 186 -15.19 2.99 -7.01
N ALA A 187 -14.65 3.21 -5.81
CA ALA A 187 -13.20 3.24 -5.58
C ALA A 187 -12.56 1.89 -5.92
N LEU A 188 -13.14 0.78 -5.45
CA LEU A 188 -12.62 -0.56 -5.73
C LEU A 188 -12.76 -0.93 -7.21
N ALA A 189 -13.91 -0.68 -7.82
CA ALA A 189 -14.14 -0.90 -9.24
C ALA A 189 -13.14 -0.08 -10.09
N GLY A 190 -12.92 1.19 -9.73
CA GLY A 190 -11.92 2.04 -10.36
C GLY A 190 -10.52 1.45 -10.27
N TRP A 191 -10.14 0.92 -9.11
CA TRP A 191 -8.87 0.22 -8.94
C TRP A 191 -8.77 -1.05 -9.80
N LEU A 192 -9.81 -1.89 -9.83
CA LEU A 192 -9.85 -3.12 -10.63
C LEU A 192 -9.71 -2.83 -12.13
N VAL A 193 -10.34 -1.75 -12.62
CA VAL A 193 -10.17 -1.23 -13.97
C VAL A 193 -8.73 -0.79 -14.20
N ALA A 194 -8.16 -0.03 -13.27
CA ALA A 194 -6.81 0.52 -13.39
C ALA A 194 -5.73 -0.58 -13.46
N VAL A 195 -5.90 -1.69 -12.73
CA VAL A 195 -4.93 -2.80 -12.66
C VAL A 195 -5.20 -3.91 -13.67
N ARG A 196 -6.24 -3.80 -14.52
CA ARG A 196 -6.67 -4.86 -15.43
C ARG A 196 -6.86 -6.19 -14.69
N ALA A 197 -7.75 -6.16 -13.71
CA ALA A 197 -7.99 -7.31 -12.87
C ALA A 197 -8.65 -8.47 -13.65
N ARG A 198 -8.30 -9.71 -13.32
CA ARG A 198 -8.86 -10.91 -13.96
C ARG A 198 -10.34 -11.06 -13.60
N GLY A 199 -11.17 -11.65 -14.48
CA GLY A 199 -12.63 -11.78 -14.27
C GLY A 199 -13.05 -12.20 -12.85
N TRP A 200 -12.41 -13.21 -12.27
CA TRP A 200 -12.73 -13.68 -10.91
C TRP A 200 -12.45 -12.65 -9.80
N THR A 201 -11.49 -11.74 -9.98
CA THR A 201 -11.16 -10.72 -8.97
C THR A 201 -12.25 -9.67 -8.80
N TRP A 202 -13.20 -9.58 -9.74
CA TRP A 202 -14.40 -8.76 -9.56
C TRP A 202 -15.30 -9.24 -8.43
N SER A 203 -15.21 -10.52 -8.03
CA SER A 203 -15.85 -11.01 -6.80
C SER A 203 -15.35 -10.28 -5.55
N LEU A 204 -14.14 -9.73 -5.56
CA LEU A 204 -13.62 -8.92 -4.45
C LEU A 204 -14.40 -7.62 -4.24
N ALA A 205 -15.15 -7.16 -5.25
CA ALA A 205 -16.05 -6.02 -5.10
C ALA A 205 -17.18 -6.27 -4.10
N LEU A 206 -17.48 -7.54 -3.79
CA LEU A 206 -18.44 -7.92 -2.76
C LEU A 206 -17.89 -7.74 -1.34
N VAL A 207 -16.57 -7.73 -1.14
CA VAL A 207 -15.96 -7.63 0.19
C VAL A 207 -16.39 -6.36 0.95
N PRO A 208 -16.30 -5.14 0.40
CA PRO A 208 -16.76 -3.94 1.11
C PRO A 208 -18.28 -3.96 1.37
N VAL A 209 -19.07 -4.62 0.50
CA VAL A 209 -20.51 -4.77 0.68
C VAL A 209 -20.81 -5.70 1.87
N LEU A 210 -20.11 -6.83 1.96
CA LEU A 210 -20.23 -7.76 3.08
C LEU A 210 -19.75 -7.13 4.39
N ALA A 211 -18.63 -6.41 4.37
CA ALA A 211 -18.14 -5.69 5.55
C ALA A 211 -19.17 -4.67 6.06
N LEU A 212 -19.80 -3.92 5.16
CA LEU A 212 -20.84 -2.98 5.55
C LEU A 212 -22.13 -3.67 6.00
N ALA A 213 -22.54 -4.77 5.36
CA ALA A 213 -23.70 -5.55 5.81
C ALA A 213 -23.49 -6.09 7.24
N LEU A 214 -22.27 -6.55 7.55
CA LEU A 214 -21.90 -6.99 8.89
C LEU A 214 -21.91 -5.85 9.91
N ASP A 215 -21.40 -4.69 9.56
CA ASP A 215 -21.46 -3.49 10.41
C ASP A 215 -22.91 -3.05 10.66
N TRP A 216 -23.70 -2.93 9.59
CA TRP A 216 -25.10 -2.53 9.64
C TRP A 216 -25.99 -3.51 10.43
N SER A 217 -25.71 -4.81 10.34
CA SER A 217 -26.43 -5.84 11.10
C SER A 217 -26.19 -5.76 12.62
N GLY A 218 -25.19 -4.99 13.06
CA GLY A 218 -24.78 -4.94 14.47
C GLY A 218 -23.91 -6.14 14.90
N THR A 219 -23.73 -7.14 14.04
CA THR A 219 -22.98 -8.37 14.37
C THR A 219 -21.54 -8.07 14.79
N MET A 220 -20.88 -7.09 14.14
CA MET A 220 -19.51 -6.71 14.52
C MET A 220 -19.42 -6.15 15.94
N TYR A 221 -20.43 -5.43 16.41
CA TYR A 221 -20.49 -4.87 17.78
C TYR A 221 -20.72 -5.93 18.85
N GLN A 222 -21.26 -7.10 18.49
CA GLN A 222 -21.38 -8.24 19.41
C GLN A 222 -20.06 -9.00 19.56
N LEU A 223 -19.22 -9.00 18.52
CA LEU A 223 -17.97 -9.76 18.47
C LEU A 223 -16.76 -8.94 18.96
N LEU A 224 -16.82 -7.61 18.85
CA LEU A 224 -15.70 -6.74 19.17
C LEU A 224 -16.04 -5.83 20.36
N PRO A 225 -15.10 -5.64 21.31
CA PRO A 225 -15.31 -4.72 22.41
C PRO A 225 -15.61 -3.29 21.91
N VAL A 226 -16.54 -2.59 22.55
CA VAL A 226 -17.01 -1.24 22.17
C VAL A 226 -15.85 -0.24 21.94
N ARG A 227 -14.75 -0.36 22.69
CA ARG A 227 -13.53 0.45 22.50
C ARG A 227 -12.89 0.35 21.11
N TRP A 228 -13.21 -0.68 20.33
CA TRP A 228 -12.74 -0.88 18.95
C TRP A 228 -13.71 -0.36 17.90
N SER A 229 -14.89 0.14 18.29
CA SER A 229 -15.90 0.71 17.37
C SER A 229 -15.31 1.68 16.34
N PRO A 230 -14.37 2.58 16.68
CA PRO A 230 -13.71 3.45 15.71
C PRO A 230 -13.02 2.72 14.54
N PHE A 231 -12.44 1.55 14.80
CA PHE A 231 -11.81 0.73 13.77
C PHE A 231 -12.81 -0.08 12.96
N ILE A 232 -13.97 -0.43 13.55
CA ILE A 232 -15.08 -1.09 12.86
C ILE A 232 -15.61 -0.17 11.75
N VAL A 233 -15.79 1.12 12.04
CA VAL A 233 -16.22 2.14 11.07
C VAL A 233 -15.24 2.28 9.89
N GLY A 234 -13.94 2.07 10.12
CA GLY A 234 -12.91 2.09 9.07
C GLY A 234 -12.78 0.80 8.25
N MET A 235 -13.39 -0.30 8.68
CA MET A 235 -13.22 -1.62 8.04
C MET A 235 -13.66 -1.66 6.56
N PRO A 236 -14.79 -1.06 6.15
CA PRO A 236 -15.17 -1.07 4.74
C PRO A 236 -14.10 -0.41 3.85
N ALA A 237 -13.51 0.72 4.28
CA ALA A 237 -12.43 1.39 3.55
C ALA A 237 -11.13 0.56 3.53
N MET A 238 -10.77 -0.08 4.65
CA MET A 238 -9.63 -1.00 4.69
C MET A 238 -9.82 -2.18 3.74
N SER A 239 -11.04 -2.72 3.65
CA SER A 239 -11.35 -3.85 2.78
C SER A 239 -11.15 -3.53 1.31
N VAL A 240 -11.46 -2.29 0.88
CA VAL A 240 -11.18 -1.79 -0.48
C VAL A 240 -9.68 -1.82 -0.77
N ILE A 241 -8.85 -1.35 0.17
CA ILE A 241 -7.40 -1.33 -0.02
C ILE A 241 -6.85 -2.76 -0.08
N VAL A 242 -7.27 -3.64 0.83
CA VAL A 242 -6.82 -5.05 0.84
C VAL A 242 -7.24 -5.78 -0.42
N ALA A 243 -8.51 -5.66 -0.83
CA ALA A 243 -9.02 -6.21 -2.08
C ALA A 243 -8.24 -5.70 -3.29
N GLY A 244 -7.94 -4.39 -3.31
CA GLY A 244 -7.13 -3.77 -4.35
C GLY A 244 -5.72 -4.34 -4.42
N VAL A 245 -5.05 -4.50 -3.27
CA VAL A 245 -3.70 -5.09 -3.19
C VAL A 245 -3.70 -6.54 -3.66
N ILE A 246 -4.70 -7.33 -3.27
CA ILE A 246 -4.86 -8.73 -3.71
C ILE A 246 -5.05 -8.75 -5.23
N ALA A 247 -5.97 -7.95 -5.78
CA ALA A 247 -6.22 -7.88 -7.21
C ALA A 247 -4.98 -7.46 -8.01
N SER A 248 -4.18 -6.52 -7.50
CA SER A 248 -2.92 -6.09 -8.13
C SER A 248 -1.88 -7.22 -8.24
N ARG A 249 -1.89 -8.20 -7.32
CA ARG A 249 -0.98 -9.36 -7.40
C ARG A 249 -1.35 -10.33 -8.52
N PHE A 250 -2.63 -10.37 -8.89
CA PHE A 250 -3.18 -11.25 -9.92
C PHE A 250 -3.51 -10.50 -11.22
N SER A 251 -3.01 -9.27 -11.39
CA SER A 251 -3.13 -8.50 -12.62
C SER A 251 -2.54 -9.26 -13.80
N THR A 252 -3.23 -9.19 -14.94
CA THR A 252 -2.78 -9.83 -16.18
C THR A 252 -1.62 -9.09 -16.86
N ASP A 253 -1.32 -7.85 -16.43
CA ASP A 253 -0.19 -7.07 -16.93
C ASP A 253 1.08 -7.26 -16.06
N ALA A 254 1.19 -8.40 -15.36
CA ALA A 254 2.43 -8.78 -14.72
C ALA A 254 3.57 -8.66 -15.75
N PRO A 255 4.68 -7.94 -15.44
CA PRO A 255 5.74 -7.76 -16.40
C PRO A 255 6.19 -9.14 -16.83
N ALA A 256 6.21 -9.36 -18.15
CA ALA A 256 6.74 -10.56 -18.78
C ALA A 256 7.97 -10.99 -17.97
N ARG A 257 7.95 -12.24 -17.51
CA ARG A 257 9.19 -12.87 -17.01
C ARG A 257 10.21 -12.57 -18.09
N VAL A 258 11.25 -11.83 -17.74
CA VAL A 258 12.43 -11.64 -18.58
C VAL A 258 12.78 -13.05 -19.04
N GLU A 259 12.62 -13.31 -20.34
CA GLU A 259 13.13 -14.52 -20.95
C GLU A 259 14.55 -14.66 -20.44
N GLN A 260 14.86 -15.79 -19.82
CA GLN A 260 16.24 -16.14 -19.57
C GLN A 260 16.89 -16.10 -20.94
N HIS A 261 17.68 -15.05 -21.23
CA HIS A 261 18.54 -15.05 -22.39
C HIS A 261 19.33 -16.35 -22.28
N PRO A 262 19.18 -17.29 -23.23
CA PRO A 262 19.98 -18.49 -23.22
C PRO A 262 21.42 -18.02 -23.20
N GLU A 263 22.16 -18.51 -22.21
CA GLU A 263 23.59 -18.28 -22.05
C GLU A 263 24.21 -18.30 -23.44
N ALA A 264 24.75 -17.16 -23.87
CA ALA A 264 25.57 -17.10 -25.05
C ALA A 264 26.77 -18.01 -24.74
N LEU A 265 26.70 -19.26 -25.23
CA LEU A 265 27.82 -20.16 -25.36
C LEU A 265 28.87 -19.40 -26.17
N VAL A 266 29.77 -18.72 -25.45
CA VAL A 266 31.01 -18.21 -26.02
C VAL A 266 31.84 -19.44 -26.33
N ASP A 267 31.74 -19.89 -27.57
CA ASP A 267 32.57 -20.93 -28.13
C ASP A 267 34.02 -20.41 -28.13
N LYS A 268 34.85 -20.93 -27.21
CA LYS A 268 36.26 -20.57 -27.06
C LYS A 268 37.15 -21.54 -27.83
N SER A 269 36.83 -21.79 -29.10
CA SER A 269 37.72 -22.49 -30.02
C SER A 269 37.81 -21.77 -31.35
N ALA A 270 38.71 -20.78 -31.43
CA ALA A 270 39.38 -20.35 -32.65
C ALA A 270 40.70 -19.67 -32.30
#